data_AF-A0AAD8U6K6-F1
#
_entry.id   AF-A0AAD8U6K6-F1
#
_cell.length_a   1.000
_cell.length_b   1.000
_cell.length_c   1.000
_cell.angle_alpha   90.00
_cell.angle_beta   90.00
_cell.angle_gamma   90.00
#
_symmetry.space_group_name_H-M   'P 1'
#
loop_
_entity.id
_entity.type
_entity.pdbx_description
1 polymer ?
#
loop_
_entity_poly.entity_id
_entity_poly.type
_entity_poly.pdbx_seq_one_letter_code
_entity_poly.pdbx_strand_id
1 'polypeptide(L)'
;MKLSYRLSSLVRKSIASAPDTFGIAIMTVWPEADGRPRTISSLQLKSEWVICEIQGHDGWEECMQTVQYNTCTGLLLVDNRPLGKLPKPPEHTEVLTELFGEQALLTHPSDMPGMDYTLTVKHRGYRIDIGYDSSSIVIRATKGQQYLQFIHRSKFKSRDAWDLPGPLLNDCVHWLDPRSGKVLIIPNADKWKIGHHYWILDIQNRSCTNQSSRLVDTYSPLFKRVARIFSGFEERMHLLVFQPHTGHLSVEIRRLQLLFYVNARRLLESPQLGSEIDLDQDAGTWYGLESKLVLRNPRDIQQRSILTPIGPVEAKQIDNNMLVRMLPSGRYGKFVINRHLGRIESAPEPMLLYMKAQLHAYTSSAFPDPLTERTGTEEALQWLNSGICQPWSPLHSGPVTVLLKIAQLTPQHEYYPTDLKVMKMDRWDVSLTEGVQHEMFRPVVKQILSISAELQSFALV
;
A
#
# COMPACT_ATOMS: atom_id res chain seq x y z
N MET A 1 -56.95 5.09 17.88
CA MET A 1 -56.04 6.08 18.50
C MET A 1 -54.88 5.31 19.12
N LYS A 2 -53.63 5.52 18.65
CA LYS A 2 -52.45 4.77 19.12
C LYS A 2 -52.25 5.00 20.63
N LEU A 3 -51.81 3.96 21.35
CA LEU A 3 -51.54 4.01 22.80
C LEU A 3 -50.62 5.18 23.19
N SER A 4 -49.64 5.50 22.33
CA SER A 4 -48.70 6.61 22.54
C SER A 4 -49.38 7.98 22.68
N TYR A 5 -50.46 8.24 21.93
CA TYR A 5 -51.22 9.50 22.03
C TYR A 5 -51.95 9.61 23.37
N ARG A 6 -52.46 8.49 23.90
CA ARG A 6 -53.10 8.46 25.23
C ARG A 6 -52.07 8.65 26.37
N LEU A 7 -50.89 8.06 26.21
CA LEU A 7 -49.82 8.13 27.21
C LEU A 7 -49.04 9.46 27.18
N SER A 8 -49.04 10.18 26.06
CA SER A 8 -48.29 11.45 25.90
C SER A 8 -48.56 12.43 27.04
N SER A 9 -49.84 12.63 27.41
CA SER A 9 -50.23 13.54 28.49
C SER A 9 -49.70 13.12 29.87
N LEU A 10 -49.58 11.82 30.13
CA LEU A 10 -49.05 11.27 31.39
C LEU A 10 -47.53 11.39 31.44
N VAL A 11 -46.85 11.07 30.34
CA VAL A 11 -45.39 11.22 30.22
C VAL A 11 -44.99 12.67 30.42
N ARG A 12 -45.71 13.61 29.79
CA ARG A 12 -45.47 15.05 29.93
C ARG A 12 -45.64 15.53 31.38
N LYS A 13 -46.69 15.08 32.08
CA LYS A 13 -46.90 15.40 33.51
C LYS A 13 -45.79 14.84 34.39
N SER A 14 -45.34 13.61 34.12
CA SER A 14 -44.24 12.96 34.84
C SER A 14 -42.94 13.74 34.69
N ILE A 15 -42.58 14.12 33.45
CA ILE A 15 -41.39 14.93 33.16
C ILE A 15 -41.46 16.30 33.86
N ALA A 16 -42.63 16.94 33.88
CA ALA A 16 -42.83 18.20 34.58
C ALA A 16 -42.65 18.08 36.11
N SER A 17 -43.09 16.96 36.70
CA SER A 17 -42.98 16.72 38.14
C SER A 17 -41.59 16.27 38.59
N ALA A 18 -40.79 15.70 37.69
CA ALA A 18 -39.44 15.22 37.98
C ALA A 18 -38.48 15.46 36.79
N PRO A 19 -38.07 16.73 36.53
CA PRO A 19 -37.15 17.07 35.45
C PRO A 19 -35.80 16.34 35.55
N ASP A 20 -35.30 16.12 36.76
CA ASP A 20 -34.01 15.45 36.99
C ASP A 20 -34.02 14.00 36.50
N THR A 21 -35.13 13.28 36.74
CA THR A 21 -35.31 11.90 36.26
C THR A 21 -35.34 11.85 34.73
N PHE A 22 -35.94 12.85 34.09
CA PHE A 22 -35.92 12.97 32.64
C PHE A 22 -34.52 13.27 32.11
N GLY A 23 -33.76 14.11 32.80
CA GLY A 23 -32.34 14.36 32.52
C GLY A 23 -31.52 13.07 32.54
N ILE A 24 -31.65 12.27 33.61
CA ILE A 24 -30.95 10.96 33.74
C ILE A 24 -31.32 10.02 32.57
N ALA A 25 -32.60 9.98 32.17
CA ALA A 25 -33.05 9.18 31.04
C ALA A 25 -32.44 9.65 29.70
N ILE A 26 -32.37 10.96 29.48
CA ILE A 26 -31.69 11.53 28.30
C ILE A 26 -30.20 11.13 28.29
N MET A 27 -29.51 11.25 29.43
CA MET A 27 -28.07 10.92 29.51
C MET A 27 -27.77 9.44 29.24
N THR A 28 -28.78 8.56 29.33
CA THR A 28 -28.60 7.14 28.97
C THR A 28 -28.41 6.93 27.47
N VAL A 29 -29.06 7.75 26.63
CA VAL A 29 -28.97 7.68 25.16
C VAL A 29 -28.08 8.77 24.57
N TRP A 30 -27.83 9.83 25.34
CA TRP A 30 -26.98 10.97 25.01
C TRP A 30 -25.96 11.19 26.14
N PRO A 31 -24.96 10.30 26.25
CA PRO A 31 -24.06 10.29 27.39
C PRO A 31 -23.26 11.59 27.53
N GLU A 32 -22.93 11.91 28.78
CA GLU A 32 -22.09 13.04 29.13
C GLU A 32 -20.65 12.83 28.64
N ALA A 33 -19.96 13.94 28.37
CA ALA A 33 -18.52 13.89 28.14
C ALA A 33 -17.80 13.55 29.46
N ASP A 34 -16.68 12.81 29.39
CA ASP A 34 -16.00 12.30 30.59
C ASP A 34 -15.67 13.43 31.58
N GLY A 35 -16.24 13.35 32.79
CA GLY A 35 -16.02 14.30 33.87
C GLY A 35 -16.71 15.66 33.69
N ARG A 36 -17.69 15.78 32.79
CA ARG A 36 -18.38 17.03 32.48
C ARG A 36 -19.90 16.84 32.52
N PRO A 37 -20.52 17.04 33.69
CA PRO A 37 -21.94 16.83 33.85
C PRO A 37 -22.72 17.84 33.04
N ARG A 38 -23.83 17.39 32.45
CA ARG A 38 -24.77 18.25 31.73
C ARG A 38 -25.91 18.61 32.67
N THR A 39 -26.22 19.89 32.76
CA THR A 39 -27.29 20.38 33.65
C THR A 39 -28.42 20.97 32.82
N ILE A 40 -29.66 20.62 33.15
CA ILE A 40 -30.84 21.23 32.53
C ILE A 40 -30.95 22.64 33.09
N SER A 41 -30.74 23.66 32.25
CA SER A 41 -30.84 25.07 32.62
C SER A 41 -32.29 25.57 32.53
N SER A 42 -33.06 25.05 31.57
CA SER A 42 -34.49 25.36 31.44
C SER A 42 -35.28 24.20 30.86
N LEU A 43 -36.57 24.12 31.21
CA LEU A 43 -37.51 23.13 30.68
C LEU A 43 -38.82 23.81 30.29
N GLN A 44 -39.23 23.63 29.03
CA GLN A 44 -40.47 24.17 28.46
C GLN A 44 -41.32 23.05 27.88
N LEU A 45 -42.62 23.12 28.14
CA LEU A 45 -43.61 22.19 27.58
C LEU A 45 -44.41 22.91 26.49
N LYS A 46 -44.26 22.48 25.23
CA LYS A 46 -44.98 23.05 24.08
C LYS A 46 -45.73 21.96 23.32
N SER A 47 -47.05 21.89 23.50
CA SER A 47 -47.89 20.87 22.86
C SER A 47 -47.40 19.44 23.20
N GLU A 48 -47.03 18.64 22.19
CA GLU A 48 -46.46 17.28 22.30
C GLU A 48 -44.93 17.27 22.47
N TRP A 49 -44.30 18.43 22.66
CA TRP A 49 -42.84 18.57 22.80
C TRP A 49 -42.43 19.02 24.20
N VAL A 50 -41.40 18.37 24.73
CA VAL A 50 -40.60 18.85 25.86
C VAL A 50 -39.32 19.44 25.29
N ILE A 51 -39.04 20.70 25.56
CA ILE A 51 -37.84 21.40 25.11
C ILE A 51 -37.01 21.73 26.34
N CYS A 52 -35.75 21.28 26.37
CA CYS A 52 -34.81 21.57 27.43
C CYS A 52 -33.62 22.32 26.86
N GLU A 53 -33.17 23.34 27.57
CA GLU A 53 -31.83 23.89 27.36
C GLU A 53 -30.90 23.18 28.32
N ILE A 54 -29.81 22.64 27.78
CA ILE A 54 -28.84 21.86 28.53
C ILE A 54 -27.51 22.59 28.45
N GLN A 55 -27.03 23.03 29.60
CA GLN A 55 -25.69 23.57 29.76
C GLN A 55 -24.72 22.39 29.89
N GLY A 56 -23.73 22.40 29.02
CA GLY A 56 -22.67 21.40 28.97
C GLY A 56 -21.34 22.07 28.65
N HIS A 57 -20.41 21.26 28.15
CA HIS A 57 -19.09 21.74 27.81
C HIS A 57 -18.50 20.91 26.66
N ASP A 58 -18.07 21.58 25.60
CA ASP A 58 -17.74 20.94 24.32
C ASP A 58 -16.40 20.18 24.32
N GLY A 59 -15.56 20.45 25.30
CA GLY A 59 -14.13 20.19 25.11
C GLY A 59 -13.28 21.15 25.90
N TRP A 60 -13.63 22.43 25.78
CA TRP A 60 -12.82 23.58 26.15
C TRP A 60 -13.65 24.70 26.76
N GLU A 61 -14.89 24.89 26.29
CA GLU A 61 -15.77 25.99 26.72
C GLU A 61 -17.17 25.49 27.10
N GLU A 62 -17.86 26.28 27.90
CA GLU A 62 -19.29 26.07 28.18
C GLU A 62 -20.09 26.20 26.88
N CYS A 63 -21.00 25.25 26.66
CA CYS A 63 -21.89 25.26 25.51
C CYS A 63 -23.32 25.02 25.97
N MET A 64 -24.27 25.55 25.19
CA MET A 64 -25.69 25.34 25.43
C MET A 64 -26.30 24.61 24.25
N GLN A 65 -27.00 23.52 24.53
CA GLN A 65 -27.64 22.70 23.51
C GLN A 65 -29.13 22.58 23.79
N THR A 66 -29.91 22.53 22.73
CA THR A 66 -31.37 22.40 22.83
C THR A 66 -31.78 20.96 22.62
N VAL A 67 -32.37 20.34 23.64
CA VAL A 67 -32.94 18.99 23.55
C VAL A 67 -34.44 19.07 23.39
N GLN A 68 -34.98 18.38 22.38
CA GLN A 68 -36.41 18.34 22.10
C GLN A 68 -36.88 16.90 22.09
N TYR A 69 -37.85 16.57 22.94
CA TYR A 69 -38.43 15.24 23.03
C TYR A 69 -39.92 15.28 22.70
N ASN A 70 -40.32 14.48 21.71
CA ASN A 70 -41.72 14.34 21.35
C ASN A 70 -42.37 13.21 22.16
N THR A 71 -43.32 13.55 23.03
CA THR A 71 -43.97 12.58 23.93
C THR A 71 -44.94 11.64 23.20
N CYS A 72 -45.35 11.97 21.97
CA CYS A 72 -46.22 11.14 21.14
C CYS A 72 -45.44 10.13 20.26
N THR A 73 -44.31 10.55 19.69
CA THR A 73 -43.53 9.73 18.74
C THR A 73 -42.30 9.09 19.38
N GLY A 74 -41.85 9.58 20.53
CA GLY A 74 -40.60 9.18 21.17
C GLY A 74 -39.34 9.76 20.49
N LEU A 75 -39.50 10.67 19.53
CA LEU A 75 -38.38 11.30 18.83
C LEU A 75 -37.61 12.23 19.77
N LEU A 76 -36.32 11.95 19.93
CA LEU A 76 -35.38 12.79 20.65
C LEU A 76 -34.46 13.51 19.64
N LEU A 77 -34.43 14.84 19.74
CA LEU A 77 -33.56 15.70 18.94
C LEU A 77 -32.62 16.46 19.87
N VAL A 78 -31.38 16.64 19.43
CA VAL A 78 -30.41 17.56 20.03
C VAL A 78 -30.03 18.55 18.92
N ASP A 79 -30.19 19.85 19.16
CA ASP A 79 -29.96 20.92 18.19
C ASP A 79 -30.67 20.67 16.85
N ASN A 80 -31.94 20.26 16.94
CA ASN A 80 -32.84 19.89 15.83
C ASN A 80 -32.39 18.65 15.02
N ARG A 81 -31.47 17.83 15.53
CA ARG A 81 -30.96 16.63 14.85
C ARG A 81 -31.26 15.36 15.65
N PRO A 82 -31.65 14.26 14.98
CA PRO A 82 -31.94 13.00 15.66
C PRO A 82 -30.65 12.30 16.12
N LEU A 83 -30.77 11.53 17.19
CA LEU A 83 -29.77 10.52 17.53
C LEU A 83 -29.94 9.31 16.60
N GLY A 84 -28.84 8.66 16.22
CA GLY A 84 -28.94 7.49 15.36
C GLY A 84 -27.65 7.13 14.65
N LYS A 85 -27.78 6.48 13.49
CA LYS A 85 -26.63 6.07 12.69
C LYS A 85 -25.98 7.27 12.00
N LEU A 86 -24.65 7.30 11.97
CA LEU A 86 -23.90 8.27 11.19
C LEU A 86 -24.36 8.16 9.72
N PRO A 87 -24.80 9.26 9.09
CA PRO A 87 -25.00 9.29 7.65
C PRO A 87 -23.68 8.92 6.95
N LYS A 88 -23.71 7.99 5.99
CA LYS A 88 -22.52 7.61 5.20
C LYS A 88 -22.75 7.99 3.73
N PRO A 89 -22.47 9.24 3.34
CA PRO A 89 -22.50 9.62 1.93
C PRO A 89 -21.52 8.75 1.12
N PRO A 90 -21.87 8.35 -0.12
CA PRO A 90 -21.00 7.52 -0.97
C PRO A 90 -19.57 8.08 -1.09
N GLU A 91 -19.43 9.40 -1.23
CA GLU A 91 -18.17 10.13 -1.37
C GLU A 91 -17.23 10.06 -0.15
N HIS A 92 -17.74 9.67 1.02
CA HIS A 92 -16.97 9.60 2.26
C HIS A 92 -16.85 8.17 2.80
N THR A 93 -17.40 7.19 2.08
CA THR A 93 -17.41 5.79 2.52
C THR A 93 -15.98 5.24 2.67
N GLU A 94 -15.07 5.54 1.75
CA GLU A 94 -13.67 5.07 1.82
C GLU A 94 -12.97 5.54 3.10
N VAL A 95 -13.08 6.84 3.42
CA VAL A 95 -12.45 7.45 4.61
C VAL A 95 -13.02 6.87 5.90
N LEU A 96 -14.34 6.69 5.96
CA LEU A 96 -15.00 6.12 7.14
C LEU A 96 -14.66 4.64 7.33
N THR A 97 -14.62 3.87 6.24
CA THR A 97 -14.21 2.45 6.28
C THR A 97 -12.74 2.31 6.65
N GLU A 98 -11.85 3.21 6.20
CA GLU A 98 -10.43 3.18 6.57
C GLU A 98 -10.22 3.35 8.09
N LEU A 99 -10.94 4.28 8.72
CA LEU A 99 -10.79 4.57 10.14
C LEU A 99 -11.55 3.61 11.06
N PHE A 100 -12.74 3.18 10.64
CA PHE A 100 -13.69 2.48 11.51
C PHE A 100 -14.07 1.07 11.03
N GLY A 101 -13.71 0.69 9.81
CA GLY A 101 -14.10 -0.56 9.19
C GLY A 101 -15.59 -0.61 8.81
N GLU A 102 -16.05 -1.80 8.43
CA GLU A 102 -17.42 -2.09 8.01
C GLU A 102 -18.38 -2.25 9.21
N GLN A 103 -18.48 -1.22 10.04
CA GLN A 103 -19.40 -1.19 11.18
C GLN A 103 -20.44 -0.06 11.07
N ALA A 104 -21.60 -0.29 11.69
CA ALA A 104 -22.61 0.74 11.86
C ALA A 104 -22.18 1.68 13.01
N LEU A 105 -21.93 2.94 12.68
CA LEU A 105 -21.52 3.94 13.66
C LEU A 105 -22.76 4.63 14.24
N LEU A 106 -22.95 4.51 15.56
CA LEU A 106 -24.00 5.23 16.28
C LEU A 106 -23.46 6.57 16.76
N THR A 107 -24.30 7.60 16.63
CA THR A 107 -23.94 9.01 16.81
C THR A 107 -25.03 9.78 17.51
N HIS A 108 -24.61 10.87 18.13
CA HIS A 108 -25.47 11.97 18.54
C HIS A 108 -24.94 13.28 17.98
N PRO A 109 -25.73 14.36 17.96
CA PRO A 109 -25.26 15.68 17.55
C PRO A 109 -24.07 16.12 18.40
N SER A 110 -23.08 16.71 17.71
CA SER A 110 -21.85 17.17 18.33
C SER A 110 -22.03 18.54 18.99
N ASP A 111 -21.45 18.70 20.17
CA ASP A 111 -21.33 19.99 20.85
C ASP A 111 -20.06 20.76 20.48
N MET A 112 -19.17 20.16 19.68
CA MET A 112 -17.95 20.79 19.18
C MET A 112 -18.26 21.72 17.99
N PRO A 113 -17.80 22.99 18.02
CA PRO A 113 -17.96 23.92 16.91
C PRO A 113 -17.38 23.40 15.58
N GLY A 114 -18.20 23.48 14.54
CA GLY A 114 -17.85 23.02 13.18
C GLY A 114 -17.89 21.50 12.98
N MET A 115 -18.46 20.75 13.93
CA MET A 115 -18.71 19.31 13.81
C MET A 115 -20.21 19.04 13.85
N ASP A 116 -20.63 17.97 13.19
CA ASP A 116 -22.04 17.60 13.06
C ASP A 116 -22.45 16.50 14.04
N TYR A 117 -21.58 15.52 14.23
CA TYR A 117 -21.87 14.27 14.93
C TYR A 117 -20.71 13.88 15.85
N THR A 118 -21.02 13.34 17.01
CA THR A 118 -20.06 12.66 17.88
C THR A 118 -20.37 11.16 17.88
N LEU A 119 -19.34 10.33 17.75
CA LEU A 119 -19.49 8.89 17.85
C LEU A 119 -19.73 8.47 19.30
N THR A 120 -20.70 7.58 19.50
CA THR A 120 -20.96 6.94 20.79
C THR A 120 -19.85 5.97 21.21
N VAL A 121 -19.20 5.33 20.23
CA VAL A 121 -18.07 4.43 20.47
C VAL A 121 -16.79 5.23 20.70
N LYS A 122 -16.09 4.90 21.80
CA LYS A 122 -14.77 5.44 22.10
C LYS A 122 -13.70 4.45 21.70
N HIS A 123 -12.82 4.85 20.79
CA HIS A 123 -11.64 4.05 20.45
C HIS A 123 -10.49 4.46 21.35
N ARG A 124 -10.03 3.57 22.24
CA ARG A 124 -8.96 3.85 23.23
C ARG A 124 -9.17 5.12 24.05
N GLY A 125 -10.42 5.46 24.34
CA GLY A 125 -10.80 6.64 25.11
C GLY A 125 -10.76 7.96 24.34
N TYR A 126 -10.62 7.94 23.01
CA TYR A 126 -10.85 9.13 22.19
C TYR A 126 -12.34 9.36 22.01
N ARG A 127 -12.78 10.58 22.27
CA ARG A 127 -14.03 11.13 21.72
C ARG A 127 -13.76 11.46 20.25
N ILE A 128 -14.70 11.11 19.37
CA ILE A 128 -14.55 11.29 17.93
C ILE A 128 -15.71 12.12 17.41
N ASP A 129 -15.38 13.24 16.79
CA ASP A 129 -16.33 14.18 16.22
C ASP A 129 -16.15 14.24 14.70
N ILE A 130 -17.27 14.29 13.97
CA ILE A 130 -17.33 14.22 12.52
C ILE A 130 -18.15 15.41 12.03
N GLY A 131 -17.56 16.22 11.17
CA GLY A 131 -18.21 17.29 10.45
C GLY A 131 -18.24 16.98 8.96
N TYR A 132 -19.38 17.26 8.34
CA TYR A 132 -19.55 17.27 6.89
C TYR A 132 -19.61 18.71 6.41
N ASP A 133 -18.77 19.02 5.43
CA ASP A 133 -18.90 20.19 4.58
C ASP A 133 -19.34 19.70 3.19
N SER A 134 -19.92 20.60 2.40
CA SER A 134 -20.46 20.42 1.04
C SER A 134 -19.62 19.54 0.10
N SER A 135 -18.31 19.43 0.34
CA SER A 135 -17.39 18.59 -0.44
C SER A 135 -16.36 17.82 0.39
N SER A 136 -16.40 17.91 1.73
CA SER A 136 -15.33 17.35 2.56
C SER A 136 -15.82 16.81 3.90
N ILE A 137 -15.07 15.84 4.43
CA ILE A 137 -15.29 15.28 5.75
C ILE A 137 -14.14 15.70 6.67
N VAL A 138 -14.49 16.20 7.86
CA VAL A 138 -13.52 16.52 8.91
C VAL A 138 -13.76 15.57 10.07
N ILE A 139 -12.73 14.84 10.48
CA ILE A 139 -12.79 13.91 11.62
C ILE A 139 -11.80 14.38 12.66
N ARG A 140 -12.26 14.60 13.89
CA ARG A 140 -11.45 15.02 15.02
C ARG A 140 -11.48 13.96 16.11
N ALA A 141 -10.34 13.75 16.75
CA ALA A 141 -10.19 12.84 17.88
C ALA A 141 -9.63 13.62 19.08
N THR A 142 -10.32 13.56 20.21
CA THR A 142 -9.97 14.30 21.42
C THR A 142 -9.83 13.37 22.62
N LYS A 143 -8.75 13.56 23.40
CA LYS A 143 -8.48 12.80 24.62
C LYS A 143 -7.60 13.61 25.56
N GLY A 144 -8.15 14.09 26.66
CA GLY A 144 -7.45 14.99 27.58
C GLY A 144 -6.93 16.21 26.82
N GLN A 145 -5.62 16.45 26.86
CA GLN A 145 -4.98 17.54 26.13
C GLN A 145 -4.67 17.23 24.66
N GLN A 146 -4.92 16.02 24.17
CA GLN A 146 -4.69 15.68 22.76
C GLN A 146 -5.88 16.11 21.91
N TYR A 147 -5.60 16.88 20.86
CA TYR A 147 -6.57 17.36 19.90
C TYR A 147 -6.04 17.09 18.50
N LEU A 148 -6.64 16.12 17.82
CA LEU A 148 -6.14 15.59 16.56
C LEU A 148 -7.20 15.71 15.47
N GLN A 149 -6.76 16.04 14.27
CA GLN A 149 -7.56 16.06 13.06
C GLN A 149 -7.01 15.04 12.07
N PHE A 150 -7.89 14.20 11.53
CA PHE A 150 -7.52 13.24 10.51
C PHE A 150 -7.15 13.97 9.21
N ILE A 151 -6.03 13.56 8.61
CA ILE A 151 -5.62 14.00 7.28
C ILE A 151 -5.60 12.79 6.37
N HIS A 152 -6.43 12.79 5.33
CA HIS A 152 -6.45 11.69 4.38
C HIS A 152 -5.13 11.61 3.60
N ARG A 153 -4.58 10.40 3.43
CA ARG A 153 -3.31 10.14 2.75
C ARG A 153 -3.20 10.73 1.35
N SER A 154 -4.32 10.96 0.66
CA SER A 154 -4.33 11.61 -0.66
C SER A 154 -3.87 13.07 -0.63
N LYS A 155 -3.79 13.71 0.55
CA LYS A 155 -3.28 15.07 0.68
C LYS A 155 -1.76 15.18 0.59
N PHE A 156 -1.04 14.07 0.72
CA PHE A 156 0.44 14.01 0.66
C PHE A 156 0.97 13.51 -0.68
N LYS A 157 0.08 13.27 -1.65
CA LYS A 157 0.45 12.82 -2.99
C LYS A 157 -0.45 13.45 -4.04
N SER A 158 0.13 13.81 -5.17
CA SER A 158 -0.59 14.06 -6.42
C SER A 158 -0.18 13.00 -7.44
N ARG A 159 -0.63 13.16 -8.70
CA ARG A 159 -0.30 12.22 -9.77
C ARG A 159 1.21 12.09 -9.99
N ASP A 160 1.94 13.20 -9.86
CA ASP A 160 3.36 13.31 -10.25
C ASP A 160 4.27 13.76 -9.09
N ALA A 161 3.72 13.88 -7.88
CA ALA A 161 4.41 14.44 -6.73
C ALA A 161 4.04 13.70 -5.42
N TRP A 162 5.03 13.47 -4.56
CA TRP A 162 4.89 12.75 -3.29
C TRP A 162 5.65 13.50 -2.20
N ASP A 163 4.92 14.13 -1.28
CA ASP A 163 5.50 14.84 -0.13
C ASP A 163 6.04 13.85 0.90
N LEU A 164 5.39 12.68 1.00
CA LEU A 164 5.82 11.57 1.85
C LEU A 164 6.05 10.31 0.99
N PRO A 165 7.07 9.50 1.32
CA PRO A 165 7.29 8.24 0.64
C PRO A 165 6.18 7.23 0.98
N GLY A 166 5.92 6.30 0.08
CA GLY A 166 4.89 5.26 0.18
C GLY A 166 4.90 4.49 1.50
N PRO A 167 6.05 4.09 2.09
CA PRO A 167 6.08 3.45 3.41
C PRO A 167 5.54 4.30 4.58
N LEU A 168 5.35 5.61 4.38
CA LEU A 168 4.73 6.54 5.34
C LEU A 168 3.30 6.96 4.94
N LEU A 169 2.77 6.40 3.85
CA LEU A 169 1.42 6.67 3.33
C LEU A 169 0.55 5.42 3.30
N ASN A 170 1.09 4.32 2.79
CA ASN A 170 0.39 3.06 2.64
C ASN A 170 0.21 2.41 4.01
N ASP A 171 -1.02 1.98 4.30
CA ASP A 171 -1.40 1.38 5.58
C ASP A 171 -1.02 2.23 6.81
N CYS A 172 -1.08 3.56 6.65
CA CYS A 172 -0.83 4.53 7.70
C CYS A 172 -2.03 5.50 7.83
N VAL A 173 -2.28 5.95 9.06
CA VAL A 173 -3.23 6.98 9.42
C VAL A 173 -2.46 8.23 9.87
N HIS A 174 -2.88 9.39 9.39
CA HIS A 174 -2.22 10.67 9.62
C HIS A 174 -3.07 11.56 10.52
N TRP A 175 -2.55 11.88 11.70
CA TRP A 175 -3.23 12.75 12.67
C TRP A 175 -2.46 14.06 12.81
N LEU A 176 -3.05 15.16 12.36
CA LEU A 176 -2.54 16.51 12.60
C LEU A 176 -2.94 16.96 14.00
N ASP A 177 -2.01 17.44 14.81
CA ASP A 177 -2.30 18.32 15.94
C ASP A 177 -2.28 19.78 15.44
N PRO A 178 -3.45 20.42 15.28
CA PRO A 178 -3.54 21.77 14.73
C PRO A 178 -2.83 22.84 15.57
N ARG A 179 -2.62 22.61 16.87
CA ARG A 179 -1.96 23.59 17.75
C ARG A 179 -0.45 23.60 17.54
N SER A 180 0.15 22.43 17.38
CA SER A 180 1.59 22.29 17.17
C SER A 180 2.00 22.26 15.69
N GLY A 181 1.05 22.05 14.76
CA GLY A 181 1.34 21.88 13.34
C GLY A 181 2.07 20.58 13.02
N LYS A 182 1.98 19.58 13.90
CA LYS A 182 2.65 18.29 13.77
C LYS A 182 1.69 17.22 13.28
N VAL A 183 2.08 16.47 12.26
CA VAL A 183 1.35 15.32 11.75
C VAL A 183 2.01 14.04 12.23
N LEU A 184 1.27 13.26 13.02
CA LEU A 184 1.66 11.93 13.47
C LEU A 184 1.32 10.92 12.37
N ILE A 185 2.31 10.12 11.95
CA ILE A 185 2.16 9.11 10.91
C ILE A 185 2.17 7.73 11.56
N ILE A 186 0.98 7.15 11.75
CA ILE A 186 0.81 5.94 12.58
C ILE A 186 0.39 4.76 11.70
N PRO A 187 0.99 3.56 11.82
CA PRO A 187 0.50 2.36 11.16
C PRO A 187 -0.99 2.11 11.47
N ASN A 188 -1.76 1.71 10.48
CA ASN A 188 -3.21 1.54 10.60
C ASN A 188 -3.62 0.52 11.69
N ALA A 189 -2.80 -0.52 11.91
CA ALA A 189 -2.96 -1.48 13.01
C ALA A 189 -2.96 -0.80 14.40
N ASP A 190 -2.28 0.34 14.51
CA ASP A 190 -2.10 1.11 15.74
C ASP A 190 -2.77 2.50 15.68
N LYS A 191 -3.70 2.74 14.74
CA LYS A 191 -4.27 4.09 14.46
C LYS A 191 -4.84 4.87 15.66
N TRP A 192 -5.18 4.19 16.75
CA TRP A 192 -5.67 4.78 18.01
C TRP A 192 -4.65 4.71 19.17
N LYS A 193 -3.44 4.18 18.92
CA LYS A 193 -2.33 4.04 19.87
C LYS A 193 -1.33 5.18 19.66
N ILE A 194 -1.77 6.41 19.86
CA ILE A 194 -0.90 7.57 19.64
C ILE A 194 0.26 7.56 20.64
N GLY A 195 1.48 7.53 20.09
CA GLY A 195 2.74 7.48 20.82
C GLY A 195 3.85 8.24 20.09
N HIS A 196 4.97 8.46 20.76
CA HIS A 196 6.06 9.32 20.29
C HIS A 196 7.11 8.59 19.43
N HIS A 197 6.99 7.28 19.21
CA HIS A 197 7.97 6.47 18.47
C HIS A 197 7.72 6.42 16.96
N TYR A 198 6.57 6.90 16.51
CA TYR A 198 6.23 6.97 15.09
C TYR A 198 6.89 8.17 14.40
N TRP A 199 6.79 8.22 13.07
CA TRP A 199 7.24 9.37 12.30
C TRP A 199 6.33 10.57 12.55
N ILE A 200 6.94 11.74 12.72
CA ILE A 200 6.28 13.00 12.96
C ILE A 200 6.75 13.98 11.88
N LEU A 201 5.81 14.45 11.06
CA LEU A 201 6.02 15.53 10.11
C LEU A 201 5.70 16.86 10.81
N ASP A 202 6.71 17.70 10.99
CA ASP A 202 6.59 19.07 11.45
C ASP A 202 6.42 19.98 10.23
N ILE A 203 5.20 20.50 10.04
CA ILE A 203 4.84 21.33 8.89
C ILE A 203 5.59 22.67 8.93
N GLN A 204 5.78 23.23 10.12
CA GLN A 204 6.42 24.54 10.30
C GLN A 204 7.91 24.46 9.97
N ASN A 205 8.57 23.43 10.50
CA ASN A 205 10.01 23.21 10.28
C ASN A 205 10.32 22.46 8.98
N ARG A 206 9.28 22.06 8.21
CA ARG A 206 9.39 21.27 6.97
C ARG A 206 10.31 20.06 7.15
N SER A 207 10.10 19.33 8.24
CA SER A 207 10.96 18.21 8.61
C SER A 207 10.13 17.02 9.06
N CYS A 208 10.58 15.81 8.73
CA CYS A 208 9.94 14.59 9.19
C CYS A 208 10.98 13.75 9.95
N THR A 209 10.67 13.40 11.19
CA THR A 209 11.59 12.73 12.11
C THR A 209 10.86 11.66 12.91
N ASN A 210 11.56 10.61 13.28
CA ASN A 210 11.14 9.73 14.39
C ASN A 210 12.18 9.84 15.53
N GLN A 211 12.06 9.02 16.56
CA GLN A 211 12.98 9.06 17.72
C GLN A 211 14.45 8.84 17.35
N SER A 212 14.73 8.12 16.26
CA SER A 212 16.08 7.67 15.91
C SER A 212 16.64 8.27 14.62
N SER A 213 15.83 8.97 13.83
CA SER A 213 16.15 9.29 12.44
C SER A 213 15.41 10.52 11.90
N ARG A 214 16.03 11.15 10.90
CA ARG A 214 15.44 12.22 10.08
C ARG A 214 15.23 11.74 8.64
N LEU A 215 14.05 12.00 8.10
CA LEU A 215 13.69 11.66 6.73
C LEU A 215 14.47 12.55 5.75
N VAL A 216 14.92 11.97 4.65
CA VAL A 216 15.42 12.74 3.50
C VAL A 216 14.24 13.10 2.60
N ASP A 217 14.06 14.39 2.36
CA ASP A 217 13.04 14.94 1.46
C ASP A 217 13.13 14.31 0.06
N THR A 218 11.99 13.80 -0.44
CA THR A 218 11.83 13.13 -1.74
C THR A 218 12.19 14.04 -2.92
N TYR A 219 12.11 15.36 -2.75
CA TYR A 219 12.49 16.34 -3.77
C TYR A 219 13.98 16.72 -3.74
N SER A 220 14.68 16.37 -2.67
CA SER A 220 16.07 16.78 -2.47
C SER A 220 17.01 16.17 -3.52
N PRO A 221 18.11 16.86 -3.88
CA PRO A 221 19.16 16.30 -4.73
C PRO A 221 19.80 15.02 -4.15
N LEU A 222 19.79 14.86 -2.83
CA LEU A 222 20.27 13.65 -2.18
C LEU A 222 19.36 12.46 -2.48
N PHE A 223 18.05 12.61 -2.27
CA PHE A 223 17.08 11.56 -2.58
C PHE A 223 17.12 11.17 -4.05
N LYS A 224 17.14 12.15 -4.96
CA LYS A 224 17.21 11.89 -6.42
C LYS A 224 18.44 11.07 -6.81
N ARG A 225 19.60 11.34 -6.19
CA ARG A 225 20.83 10.55 -6.41
C ARG A 225 20.68 9.11 -5.92
N VAL A 226 20.15 8.92 -4.71
CA VAL A 226 19.89 7.59 -4.15
C VAL A 226 18.87 6.82 -5.01
N ALA A 227 17.76 7.44 -5.34
CA ALA A 227 16.69 6.83 -6.12
C ALA A 227 17.14 6.40 -7.52
N ARG A 228 18.13 7.08 -8.11
CA ARG A 228 18.72 6.68 -9.40
C ARG A 228 19.46 5.34 -9.31
N ILE A 229 20.06 5.01 -8.17
CA ILE A 229 20.77 3.74 -7.98
C ILE A 229 19.78 2.57 -8.09
N PHE A 230 18.59 2.72 -7.49
CA PHE A 230 17.53 1.70 -7.51
C PHE A 230 16.63 1.77 -8.75
N SER A 231 16.95 2.63 -9.73
CA SER A 231 16.13 2.83 -10.93
C SER A 231 15.97 1.53 -11.70
N GLY A 232 14.75 1.21 -12.11
CA GLY A 232 14.41 -0.04 -12.78
C GLY A 232 14.19 -1.21 -11.82
N PHE A 233 14.91 -1.29 -10.70
CA PHE A 233 14.69 -2.34 -9.69
C PHE A 233 13.48 -2.04 -8.78
N GLU A 234 13.31 -0.79 -8.36
CA GLU A 234 12.17 -0.42 -7.51
C GLU A 234 11.69 1.00 -7.82
N GLU A 235 10.42 1.27 -7.56
CA GLU A 235 9.84 2.59 -7.76
C GLU A 235 10.27 3.58 -6.67
N ARG A 236 10.48 4.83 -7.07
CA ARG A 236 10.93 5.91 -6.16
C ARG A 236 10.01 6.08 -4.95
N MET A 237 8.70 5.92 -5.15
CA MET A 237 7.72 6.04 -4.08
C MET A 237 7.88 4.96 -2.99
N HIS A 238 8.55 3.85 -3.27
CA HIS A 238 8.76 2.78 -2.30
C HIS A 238 10.08 2.91 -1.52
N LEU A 239 10.90 3.92 -1.84
CA LEU A 239 12.16 4.18 -1.16
C LEU A 239 11.95 5.08 0.05
N LEU A 240 12.26 4.57 1.24
CA LEU A 240 12.34 5.38 2.46
C LEU A 240 13.81 5.68 2.76
N VAL A 241 14.24 6.91 2.45
CA VAL A 241 15.62 7.35 2.68
C VAL A 241 15.68 8.19 3.94
N PHE A 242 16.55 7.84 4.89
CA PHE A 242 16.65 8.55 6.15
C PHE A 242 18.08 8.57 6.69
N GLN A 243 18.37 9.58 7.49
CA GLN A 243 19.61 9.71 8.26
C GLN A 243 19.32 9.39 9.73
N PRO A 244 19.83 8.27 10.26
CA PRO A 244 19.83 8.01 11.70
C PRO A 244 20.60 9.09 12.48
N HIS A 245 20.24 9.34 13.74
CA HIS A 245 21.01 10.19 14.66
C HIS A 245 22.44 9.67 14.85
N THR A 246 22.58 8.34 14.93
CA THR A 246 23.85 7.64 15.02
C THR A 246 23.97 6.65 13.86
N GLY A 247 25.03 6.77 13.06
CA GLY A 247 25.30 5.88 11.93
C GLY A 247 25.15 6.59 10.59
N HIS A 248 24.93 5.80 9.55
CA HIS A 248 25.03 6.26 8.16
C HIS A 248 23.66 6.37 7.49
N LEU A 249 23.59 7.19 6.44
CA LEU A 249 22.44 7.31 5.56
C LEU A 249 21.94 5.92 5.17
N SER A 250 20.64 5.71 5.31
CA SER A 250 19.99 4.42 5.11
C SER A 250 18.84 4.53 4.12
N VAL A 251 18.60 3.44 3.40
CA VAL A 251 17.53 3.27 2.41
C VAL A 251 16.77 2.00 2.75
N GLU A 252 15.52 2.15 3.17
CA GLU A 252 14.63 1.03 3.43
C GLU A 252 13.66 0.85 2.26
N ILE A 253 13.56 -0.39 1.77
CA ILE A 253 12.55 -0.83 0.80
C ILE A 253 11.66 -1.84 1.52
N ARG A 254 10.70 -1.32 2.31
CA ARG A 254 9.94 -2.12 3.29
C ARG A 254 9.25 -3.34 2.68
N ARG A 255 8.65 -3.18 1.50
CA ARG A 255 7.91 -4.28 0.84
C ARG A 255 8.81 -5.43 0.39
N LEU A 256 10.10 -5.16 0.17
CA LEU A 256 11.11 -6.18 -0.15
C LEU A 256 11.87 -6.66 1.10
N GLN A 257 11.58 -6.09 2.27
CA GLN A 257 12.32 -6.34 3.52
C GLN A 257 13.82 -6.07 3.39
N LEU A 258 14.20 -5.12 2.54
CA LEU A 258 15.58 -4.74 2.30
C LEU A 258 15.92 -3.42 3.02
N LEU A 259 17.05 -3.43 3.71
CA LEU A 259 17.71 -2.24 4.22
C LEU A 259 19.08 -2.12 3.56
N PHE A 260 19.42 -0.92 3.12
CA PHE A 260 20.76 -0.56 2.69
C PHE A 260 21.26 0.58 3.57
N TYR A 261 22.55 0.58 3.91
CA TYR A 261 23.20 1.69 4.59
C TYR A 261 24.51 2.04 3.89
N VAL A 262 24.95 3.29 3.99
CA VAL A 262 26.26 3.69 3.46
C VAL A 262 27.36 3.14 4.36
N ASN A 263 28.17 2.21 3.86
CA ASN A 263 29.26 1.60 4.62
C ASN A 263 30.54 2.47 4.60
N ALA A 264 31.61 1.99 5.25
CA ALA A 264 32.90 2.70 5.33
C ALA A 264 33.56 2.96 3.96
N ARG A 265 33.22 2.15 2.94
CA ARG A 265 33.67 2.34 1.55
C ARG A 265 32.79 3.31 0.76
N ARG A 266 31.80 3.94 1.40
CA ARG A 266 30.82 4.84 0.78
C ARG A 266 29.91 4.14 -0.24
N LEU A 267 29.69 2.84 -0.08
CA LEU A 267 28.80 2.03 -0.90
C LEU A 267 27.55 1.67 -0.11
N LEU A 268 26.45 1.40 -0.81
CA LEU A 268 25.21 0.93 -0.19
C LEU A 268 25.33 -0.57 0.09
N GLU A 269 25.33 -0.95 1.36
CA GLU A 269 25.43 -2.33 1.82
C GLU A 269 24.14 -2.79 2.47
N SER A 270 23.71 -4.01 2.15
CA SER A 270 22.56 -4.63 2.78
C SER A 270 22.96 -5.74 3.75
N PRO A 271 22.65 -5.62 5.05
CA PRO A 271 22.86 -6.68 6.03
C PRO A 271 22.12 -7.97 5.70
N GLN A 272 20.88 -7.86 5.20
CA GLN A 272 20.03 -9.00 4.86
C GLN A 272 20.62 -9.84 3.73
N LEU A 273 21.33 -9.20 2.81
CA LEU A 273 21.93 -9.85 1.64
C LEU A 273 23.40 -10.22 1.87
N GLY A 274 24.04 -9.67 2.90
CA GLY A 274 25.48 -9.76 3.12
C GLY A 274 26.28 -9.23 1.94
N SER A 275 25.82 -8.18 1.27
CA SER A 275 26.39 -7.70 0.01
C SER A 275 26.24 -6.19 -0.14
N GLU A 276 27.16 -5.57 -0.88
CA GLU A 276 27.10 -4.15 -1.26
C GLU A 276 26.78 -3.99 -2.75
N ILE A 277 26.15 -2.87 -3.12
CA ILE A 277 25.91 -2.53 -4.53
C ILE A 277 27.27 -2.31 -5.20
N ASP A 278 27.50 -3.06 -6.27
CA ASP A 278 28.74 -3.02 -7.02
C ASP A 278 28.81 -1.73 -7.86
N LEU A 279 30.00 -1.15 -7.99
CA LEU A 279 30.20 -0.01 -8.88
C LEU A 279 30.19 -0.46 -10.34
N ASP A 280 30.66 -1.68 -10.58
CA ASP A 280 30.52 -2.35 -11.86
C ASP A 280 29.14 -3.00 -11.92
N GLN A 281 28.26 -2.49 -12.78
CA GLN A 281 26.92 -3.03 -13.02
C GLN A 281 26.88 -3.99 -14.22
N ASP A 282 28.02 -4.32 -14.83
CA ASP A 282 28.13 -5.32 -15.88
C ASP A 282 28.21 -6.73 -15.27
N ALA A 283 27.22 -7.56 -15.56
CA ALA A 283 27.18 -8.95 -15.13
C ALA A 283 27.86 -9.92 -16.10
N GLY A 284 28.29 -9.44 -17.28
CA GLY A 284 28.76 -10.27 -18.39
C GLY A 284 27.64 -10.97 -19.16
N THR A 285 26.37 -10.68 -18.87
CA THR A 285 25.16 -11.23 -19.49
C THR A 285 23.97 -10.31 -19.21
N TRP A 286 22.82 -10.60 -19.83
CA TRP A 286 21.58 -9.82 -19.71
C TRP A 286 21.73 -8.37 -20.14
N TYR A 287 22.48 -8.13 -21.22
CA TYR A 287 22.57 -6.80 -21.81
C TYR A 287 21.20 -6.32 -22.27
N GLY A 288 20.88 -5.07 -21.96
CA GLY A 288 19.54 -4.51 -22.17
C GLY A 288 18.55 -4.67 -21.01
N LEU A 289 18.85 -5.49 -19.99
CA LEU A 289 18.04 -5.55 -18.77
C LEU A 289 18.26 -4.30 -17.90
N GLU A 290 17.26 -3.43 -17.80
CA GLU A 290 17.32 -2.21 -16.99
C GLU A 290 16.96 -2.46 -15.52
N SER A 291 16.08 -3.42 -15.24
CA SER A 291 15.58 -3.69 -13.90
C SER A 291 16.51 -4.64 -13.12
N LYS A 292 17.78 -4.25 -12.95
CA LYS A 292 18.75 -5.06 -12.21
C LYS A 292 19.66 -4.24 -11.30
N LEU A 293 20.11 -4.86 -10.22
CA LEU A 293 21.17 -4.37 -9.35
C LEU A 293 22.23 -5.45 -9.21
N VAL A 294 23.44 -5.18 -9.66
CA VAL A 294 24.58 -6.05 -9.39
C VAL A 294 25.15 -5.72 -8.01
N LEU A 295 25.30 -6.75 -7.21
CA LEU A 295 25.85 -6.73 -5.86
C LEU A 295 27.14 -7.54 -5.82
N ARG A 296 28.01 -7.23 -4.87
CA ARG A 296 29.19 -8.03 -4.55
C ARG A 296 29.34 -8.27 -3.06
N ASN A 297 30.00 -9.36 -2.71
CA ASN A 297 30.33 -9.64 -1.32
C ASN A 297 31.41 -8.66 -0.84
N PRO A 298 31.22 -8.01 0.33
CA PRO A 298 32.16 -7.03 0.87
C PRO A 298 33.53 -7.62 1.26
N ARG A 299 33.61 -8.94 1.50
CA ARG A 299 34.82 -9.67 1.89
C ARG A 299 35.53 -10.32 0.70
N ASP A 300 34.77 -10.72 -0.31
CA ASP A 300 35.27 -11.33 -1.54
C ASP A 300 34.58 -10.68 -2.74
N ILE A 301 35.21 -9.66 -3.31
CA ILE A 301 34.62 -8.84 -4.38
C ILE A 301 34.36 -9.63 -5.66
N GLN A 302 34.93 -10.83 -5.83
CA GLN A 302 34.67 -11.70 -6.98
C GLN A 302 33.33 -12.42 -6.87
N GLN A 303 32.79 -12.58 -5.66
CA GLN A 303 31.44 -13.11 -5.45
C GLN A 303 30.40 -12.05 -5.76
N ARG A 304 29.88 -12.10 -6.98
CA ARG A 304 28.88 -11.16 -7.49
C ARG A 304 27.51 -11.84 -7.61
N SER A 305 26.46 -11.06 -7.49
CA SER A 305 25.08 -11.52 -7.68
C SER A 305 24.23 -10.40 -8.27
N ILE A 306 23.10 -10.76 -8.88
CA ILE A 306 22.16 -9.84 -9.51
C ILE A 306 20.85 -9.93 -8.73
N LEU A 307 20.31 -8.78 -8.33
CA LEU A 307 18.92 -8.66 -7.94
C LEU A 307 18.10 -8.16 -9.11
N THR A 308 16.94 -8.76 -9.32
CA THR A 308 15.96 -8.30 -10.31
C THR A 308 14.55 -8.52 -9.76
N PRO A 309 13.59 -7.63 -10.06
CA PRO A 309 12.21 -7.83 -9.61
C PRO A 309 11.61 -9.08 -10.21
N ILE A 310 10.70 -9.72 -9.47
CA ILE A 310 9.85 -10.78 -9.99
C ILE A 310 8.55 -10.11 -10.44
N GLY A 311 8.21 -10.18 -11.71
CA GLY A 311 6.99 -9.55 -12.22
C GLY A 311 6.80 -9.75 -13.72
N PRO A 312 5.82 -9.08 -14.33
CA PRO A 312 5.67 -9.06 -15.78
C PRO A 312 6.92 -8.52 -16.46
N VAL A 313 7.29 -9.16 -17.58
CA VAL A 313 8.34 -8.67 -18.47
C VAL A 313 7.74 -7.70 -19.49
N GLU A 314 8.38 -6.55 -19.63
CA GLU A 314 8.19 -5.62 -20.74
C GLU A 314 9.48 -5.61 -21.55
N ALA A 315 9.34 -5.79 -22.86
CA ALA A 315 10.45 -5.74 -23.78
C ALA A 315 10.07 -4.87 -24.97
N LYS A 316 11.00 -4.04 -25.41
CA LYS A 316 10.85 -3.25 -26.62
C LYS A 316 12.17 -3.16 -27.34
N GLN A 317 12.11 -3.17 -28.67
CA GLN A 317 13.26 -2.85 -29.49
C GLN A 317 13.60 -1.36 -29.39
N ILE A 318 14.88 -1.07 -29.18
CA ILE A 318 15.47 0.26 -29.35
C ILE A 318 16.66 0.08 -30.29
N ASP A 319 16.57 0.67 -31.48
CA ASP A 319 17.51 0.47 -32.57
C ASP A 319 17.70 -1.03 -32.86
N ASN A 320 18.90 -1.57 -32.65
CA ASN A 320 19.22 -2.99 -32.87
C ASN A 320 19.28 -3.81 -31.56
N ASN A 321 18.91 -3.22 -30.43
CA ASN A 321 19.00 -3.86 -29.11
C ASN A 321 17.62 -4.02 -28.47
N MET A 322 17.50 -5.01 -27.59
CA MET A 322 16.32 -5.15 -26.72
C MET A 322 16.52 -4.36 -25.43
N LEU A 323 15.53 -3.53 -25.09
CA LEU A 323 15.40 -2.98 -23.75
C LEU A 323 14.38 -3.81 -22.98
N VAL A 324 14.82 -4.41 -21.87
CA VAL A 324 14.03 -5.34 -21.08
C VAL A 324 13.84 -4.80 -19.66
N ARG A 325 12.60 -4.87 -19.17
CA ARG A 325 12.20 -4.47 -17.82
C ARG A 325 11.35 -5.56 -17.17
N MET A 326 11.68 -5.88 -15.93
CA MET A 326 10.81 -6.62 -15.03
C MET A 326 10.08 -5.61 -14.16
N LEU A 327 8.75 -5.56 -14.25
CA LEU A 327 7.95 -4.62 -13.47
C LEU A 327 7.98 -4.98 -11.97
N PRO A 328 8.28 -4.03 -11.07
CA PRO A 328 8.37 -4.30 -9.63
C PRO A 328 7.02 -4.72 -9.00
N SER A 329 6.91 -5.97 -8.55
CA SER A 329 5.68 -6.48 -7.89
C SER A 329 5.73 -6.52 -6.34
N GLY A 330 6.81 -6.04 -5.73
CA GLY A 330 7.08 -6.23 -4.30
C GLY A 330 7.76 -7.56 -3.98
N ARG A 331 8.30 -8.25 -4.99
CA ARG A 331 9.13 -9.45 -4.87
C ARG A 331 10.36 -9.31 -5.75
N TYR A 332 11.45 -9.97 -5.38
CA TYR A 332 12.69 -9.97 -6.15
C TYR A 332 13.33 -11.36 -6.17
N GLY A 333 14.11 -11.64 -7.19
CA GLY A 333 14.98 -12.81 -7.31
C GLY A 333 16.44 -12.42 -7.12
N LYS A 334 17.21 -13.29 -6.46
CA LYS A 334 18.67 -13.18 -6.35
C LYS A 334 19.32 -14.25 -7.19
N PHE A 335 20.25 -13.83 -8.05
CA PHE A 335 20.94 -14.68 -9.00
C PHE A 335 22.45 -14.57 -8.80
N VAL A 336 23.12 -15.67 -8.50
CA VAL A 336 24.57 -15.69 -8.28
C VAL A 336 25.28 -15.75 -9.63
N ILE A 337 26.33 -14.93 -9.79
CA ILE A 337 27.18 -14.96 -10.98
C ILE A 337 28.30 -15.97 -10.74
N ASN A 338 28.23 -17.12 -11.40
CA ASN A 338 29.28 -18.13 -11.34
C ASN A 338 30.22 -17.97 -12.55
N ARG A 339 31.30 -17.21 -12.37
CA ARG A 339 32.30 -16.97 -13.43
C ARG A 339 33.09 -18.23 -13.81
N HIS A 340 33.29 -19.16 -12.88
CA HIS A 340 34.05 -20.38 -13.13
C HIS A 340 33.28 -21.36 -14.04
N LEU A 341 31.96 -21.42 -13.88
CA LEU A 341 31.08 -22.23 -14.72
C LEU A 341 30.46 -21.44 -15.88
N GLY A 342 30.78 -20.16 -16.01
CA GLY A 342 30.22 -19.27 -17.02
C GLY A 342 28.70 -19.23 -17.02
N ARG A 343 28.05 -19.10 -15.84
CA ARG A 343 26.57 -19.17 -15.77
C ARG A 343 25.96 -18.38 -14.63
N ILE A 344 24.66 -18.13 -14.76
CA ILE A 344 23.83 -17.56 -13.71
C ILE A 344 23.14 -18.68 -12.90
N GLU A 345 23.31 -18.64 -11.59
CA GLU A 345 22.73 -19.60 -10.63
C GLU A 345 21.63 -18.95 -9.80
N SER A 346 20.65 -19.76 -9.37
CA SER A 346 19.56 -19.35 -8.50
C SER A 346 19.19 -20.49 -7.56
N ALA A 347 18.35 -20.22 -6.57
CA ALA A 347 17.66 -21.30 -5.89
C ALA A 347 16.88 -22.17 -6.92
N PRO A 348 16.78 -23.49 -6.72
CA PRO A 348 16.08 -24.40 -7.61
C PRO A 348 14.56 -24.28 -7.43
N GLU A 349 14.03 -23.06 -7.56
CA GLU A 349 12.61 -22.77 -7.54
C GLU A 349 12.12 -22.55 -8.98
N PRO A 350 11.02 -23.19 -9.42
CA PRO A 350 10.54 -23.09 -10.80
C PRO A 350 10.38 -21.65 -11.28
N MET A 351 9.91 -20.74 -10.41
CA MET A 351 9.77 -19.32 -10.76
C MET A 351 11.11 -18.68 -11.11
N LEU A 352 12.16 -18.89 -10.31
CA LEU A 352 13.47 -18.30 -10.55
C LEU A 352 14.17 -18.95 -11.75
N LEU A 353 14.01 -20.27 -11.92
CA LEU A 353 14.59 -21.01 -13.04
C LEU A 353 14.03 -20.54 -14.39
N TYR A 354 12.69 -20.48 -14.52
CA TYR A 354 12.08 -20.02 -15.77
C TYR A 354 12.25 -18.51 -15.96
N MET A 355 12.28 -17.71 -14.90
CA MET A 355 12.57 -16.28 -15.03
C MET A 355 14.00 -16.04 -15.51
N LYS A 356 14.98 -16.83 -15.04
CA LYS A 356 16.35 -16.81 -15.58
C LYS A 356 16.36 -17.12 -17.08
N ALA A 357 15.70 -18.20 -17.50
CA ALA A 357 15.60 -18.55 -18.92
C ALA A 357 14.90 -17.45 -19.73
N GLN A 358 13.84 -16.85 -19.18
CA GLN A 358 13.14 -15.71 -19.79
C GLN A 358 14.08 -14.52 -19.98
N LEU A 359 14.85 -14.15 -18.95
CA LEU A 359 15.78 -13.03 -19.04
C LEU A 359 16.84 -13.27 -20.12
N HIS A 360 17.44 -14.46 -20.19
CA HIS A 360 18.36 -14.80 -21.27
C HIS A 360 17.68 -14.72 -22.65
N ALA A 361 16.47 -15.26 -22.80
CA ALA A 361 15.75 -15.23 -24.07
C ALA A 361 15.45 -13.79 -24.55
N TYR A 362 14.97 -12.92 -23.66
CA TYR A 362 14.61 -11.53 -24.00
C TYR A 362 15.82 -10.60 -24.16
N THR A 363 16.98 -10.98 -23.61
CA THR A 363 18.24 -10.20 -23.73
C THR A 363 19.20 -10.80 -24.75
N SER A 364 18.73 -11.74 -25.59
CA SER A 364 19.55 -12.32 -26.64
C SER A 364 19.98 -11.27 -27.65
N SER A 365 21.22 -11.40 -28.13
CA SER A 365 21.81 -10.58 -29.17
C SER A 365 22.49 -11.46 -30.21
N ALA A 366 22.95 -10.88 -31.32
CA ALA A 366 23.72 -11.61 -32.33
C ALA A 366 25.08 -12.10 -31.81
N PHE A 367 25.57 -11.54 -30.70
CA PHE A 367 26.85 -11.90 -30.10
C PHE A 367 26.64 -12.72 -28.82
N PRO A 368 27.50 -13.72 -28.58
CA PRO A 368 27.52 -14.42 -27.31
C PRO A 368 27.82 -13.49 -26.13
N ASP A 369 27.17 -13.75 -25.00
CA ASP A 369 27.43 -13.04 -23.74
C ASP A 369 28.82 -13.45 -23.19
N PRO A 370 29.68 -12.50 -22.75
CA PRO A 370 31.01 -12.81 -22.23
C PRO A 370 31.03 -13.77 -21.03
N LEU A 371 29.98 -13.81 -20.21
CA LEU A 371 29.89 -14.74 -19.09
C LEU A 371 29.61 -16.17 -19.55
N THR A 372 28.67 -16.35 -20.47
CA THR A 372 28.14 -17.68 -20.82
C THR A 372 28.76 -18.26 -22.08
N GLU A 373 29.46 -17.43 -22.86
CA GLU A 373 29.98 -17.75 -24.19
C GLU A 373 28.89 -18.28 -25.15
N ARG A 374 27.62 -17.95 -24.85
CA ARG A 374 26.43 -18.29 -25.62
C ARG A 374 25.58 -17.05 -25.85
N THR A 375 24.81 -17.03 -26.93
CA THR A 375 23.72 -16.07 -27.07
C THR A 375 22.66 -16.30 -25.99
N GLY A 376 21.87 -15.27 -25.69
CA GLY A 376 20.78 -15.41 -24.73
C GLY A 376 19.76 -16.48 -25.13
N THR A 377 19.50 -16.64 -26.43
CA THR A 377 18.63 -17.69 -26.96
C THR A 377 19.19 -19.10 -26.72
N GLU A 378 20.47 -19.32 -27.00
CA GLU A 378 21.13 -20.61 -26.76
C GLU A 378 21.15 -20.96 -25.26
N GLU A 379 21.52 -20.01 -24.40
CA GLU A 379 21.57 -20.21 -22.96
C GLU A 379 20.16 -20.49 -22.39
N ALA A 380 19.13 -19.75 -22.84
CA ALA A 380 17.75 -19.99 -22.43
C ALA A 380 17.27 -21.39 -22.82
N LEU A 381 17.51 -21.80 -24.08
CA LEU A 381 17.11 -23.13 -24.57
C LEU A 381 17.86 -24.24 -23.84
N GLN A 382 19.14 -24.06 -23.57
CA GLN A 382 19.91 -25.04 -22.80
C GLN A 382 19.33 -25.22 -21.39
N TRP A 383 19.00 -24.14 -20.68
CA TRP A 383 18.37 -24.23 -19.37
C TRP A 383 17.00 -24.91 -19.45
N LEU A 384 16.14 -24.51 -20.38
CA LEU A 384 14.80 -25.10 -20.51
C LEU A 384 14.84 -26.60 -20.83
N ASN A 385 15.83 -27.06 -21.59
CA ASN A 385 16.04 -28.48 -21.89
C ASN A 385 16.78 -29.24 -20.78
N SER A 386 17.33 -28.55 -19.77
CA SER A 386 18.04 -29.20 -18.69
C SER A 386 17.09 -29.89 -17.70
N GLY A 387 17.60 -30.92 -17.02
CA GLY A 387 16.85 -31.66 -16.01
C GLY A 387 16.36 -30.78 -14.85
N ILE A 388 17.07 -29.71 -14.50
CA ILE A 388 16.68 -28.82 -13.39
C ILE A 388 15.40 -28.01 -13.69
N CYS A 389 15.09 -27.79 -14.96
CA CYS A 389 13.91 -27.06 -15.42
C CYS A 389 12.72 -27.98 -15.70
N GLN A 390 12.90 -29.31 -15.60
CA GLN A 390 11.79 -30.25 -15.71
C GLN A 390 11.00 -30.23 -14.40
N PRO A 391 9.67 -30.10 -14.46
CA PRO A 391 8.85 -30.01 -13.26
C PRO A 391 8.84 -31.35 -12.54
N TRP A 392 9.02 -31.32 -11.22
CA TRP A 392 8.85 -32.48 -10.32
C TRP A 392 7.51 -32.42 -9.54
N SER A 393 6.79 -31.31 -9.65
CA SER A 393 5.44 -31.11 -9.12
C SER A 393 4.63 -30.27 -10.10
N PRO A 394 3.29 -30.28 -10.02
CA PRO A 394 2.47 -29.42 -10.87
C PRO A 394 2.85 -27.94 -10.73
N LEU A 395 3.01 -27.25 -11.85
CA LEU A 395 3.39 -25.84 -11.89
C LEU A 395 2.19 -24.95 -11.58
N HIS A 396 2.41 -23.97 -10.71
CA HIS A 396 1.44 -22.90 -10.44
C HIS A 396 1.44 -21.82 -11.52
N SER A 397 0.46 -20.90 -11.45
CA SER A 397 0.22 -19.87 -12.46
C SER A 397 1.43 -18.96 -12.77
N GLY A 398 2.28 -18.65 -11.78
CA GLY A 398 3.46 -17.81 -11.97
C GLY A 398 4.47 -18.41 -12.97
N PRO A 399 5.10 -19.55 -12.66
CA PRO A 399 5.98 -20.29 -13.57
C PRO A 399 5.36 -20.52 -14.96
N VAL A 400 4.08 -20.92 -15.02
CA VAL A 400 3.37 -21.13 -16.29
C VAL A 400 3.29 -19.84 -17.11
N THR A 401 3.00 -18.71 -16.49
CA THR A 401 2.93 -17.40 -17.18
C THR A 401 4.28 -17.03 -17.80
N VAL A 402 5.39 -17.29 -17.09
CA VAL A 402 6.74 -17.06 -17.58
C VAL A 402 7.04 -17.95 -18.80
N LEU A 403 6.73 -19.24 -18.70
CA LEU A 403 6.90 -20.19 -19.80
C LEU A 403 6.09 -19.80 -21.04
N LEU A 404 4.82 -19.41 -20.86
CA LEU A 404 3.97 -18.95 -21.96
C LEU A 404 4.53 -17.70 -22.63
N LYS A 405 5.12 -16.77 -21.87
CA LYS A 405 5.82 -15.60 -22.42
C LYS A 405 7.04 -15.99 -23.25
N ILE A 406 7.82 -16.97 -22.80
CA ILE A 406 8.94 -17.51 -23.60
C ILE A 406 8.41 -18.15 -24.89
N ALA A 407 7.33 -18.92 -24.84
CA ALA A 407 6.73 -19.54 -26.04
C ALA A 407 6.16 -18.52 -27.05
N GLN A 408 5.89 -17.28 -26.62
CA GLN A 408 5.48 -16.17 -27.49
C GLN A 408 6.65 -15.60 -28.32
N LEU A 409 7.90 -15.90 -27.94
CA LEU A 409 9.08 -15.56 -28.73
C LEU A 409 9.25 -16.46 -29.98
N THR A 410 8.40 -17.46 -30.18
CA THR A 410 8.43 -18.25 -31.42
C THR A 410 7.74 -17.50 -32.55
N PRO A 411 8.41 -17.29 -33.71
CA PRO A 411 7.76 -16.73 -34.90
C PRO A 411 6.49 -17.49 -35.26
N GLN A 412 5.48 -16.78 -35.75
CA GLN A 412 4.23 -17.42 -36.15
C GLN A 412 4.37 -17.98 -37.57
N HIS A 413 4.10 -19.27 -37.72
CA HIS A 413 4.10 -19.94 -39.02
C HIS A 413 2.66 -20.07 -39.51
N GLU A 414 2.36 -19.41 -40.62
CA GLU A 414 1.08 -19.50 -41.32
C GLU A 414 1.29 -20.12 -42.71
N TYR A 415 0.23 -20.67 -43.27
CA TYR A 415 0.24 -21.19 -44.63
C TYR A 415 -0.75 -20.40 -45.49
N TYR A 416 -0.36 -20.04 -46.71
CA TYR A 416 -1.17 -19.26 -47.64
C TYR A 416 -1.37 -19.98 -48.98
N PRO A 417 -2.59 -19.95 -49.55
CA PRO A 417 -3.85 -19.74 -48.84
C PRO A 417 -4.02 -20.81 -47.73
N THR A 418 -4.74 -20.49 -46.65
CA THR A 418 -4.87 -21.35 -45.45
C THR A 418 -5.33 -22.77 -45.76
N ASP A 419 -6.15 -22.91 -46.79
CA ASP A 419 -6.79 -24.18 -47.16
C ASP A 419 -5.90 -25.03 -48.07
N LEU A 420 -5.12 -24.38 -48.94
CA LEU A 420 -4.25 -25.03 -49.92
C LEU A 420 -2.86 -25.32 -49.37
N LYS A 421 -2.40 -24.50 -48.40
CA LYS A 421 -1.09 -24.57 -47.77
C LYS A 421 0.10 -24.64 -48.74
N VAL A 422 -0.02 -23.98 -49.89
CA VAL A 422 1.00 -24.02 -50.96
C VAL A 422 2.21 -23.12 -50.68
N MET A 423 2.13 -22.20 -49.71
CA MET A 423 3.21 -21.30 -49.34
C MET A 423 3.28 -21.14 -47.81
N LYS A 424 4.46 -21.34 -47.21
CA LYS A 424 4.72 -21.02 -45.80
C LYS A 424 5.04 -19.53 -45.66
N MET A 425 4.41 -18.86 -44.70
CA MET A 425 4.65 -17.47 -44.34
C MET A 425 5.06 -17.39 -42.88
N ASP A 426 6.21 -16.78 -42.61
CA ASP A 426 6.73 -16.60 -41.27
C ASP A 426 6.51 -15.14 -40.83
N ARG A 427 5.71 -14.96 -39.78
CA ARG A 427 5.40 -13.67 -39.18
C ARG A 427 6.21 -13.47 -37.91
N TRP A 428 7.09 -12.48 -37.96
CA TRP A 428 7.91 -12.03 -36.85
C TRP A 428 7.23 -10.88 -36.13
N ASP A 429 7.38 -10.82 -34.80
CA ASP A 429 6.95 -9.67 -34.02
C ASP A 429 7.90 -8.50 -34.27
N VAL A 430 7.37 -7.44 -34.88
CA VAL A 430 8.14 -6.23 -35.23
C VAL A 430 8.55 -5.40 -34.01
N SER A 431 8.03 -5.70 -32.81
CA SER A 431 8.43 -5.06 -31.56
C SER A 431 9.65 -5.71 -30.90
N LEU A 432 10.09 -6.85 -31.45
CA LEU A 432 11.21 -7.66 -30.97
C LEU A 432 12.30 -7.74 -32.04
N THR A 433 13.55 -7.88 -31.60
CA THR A 433 14.66 -8.18 -32.51
C THR A 433 14.58 -9.62 -33.03
N GLU A 434 15.23 -9.90 -34.15
CA GLU A 434 15.27 -11.26 -34.72
C GLU A 434 15.97 -12.26 -33.78
N GLY A 435 17.04 -11.84 -33.10
CA GLY A 435 17.85 -12.70 -32.24
C GLY A 435 17.14 -13.24 -30.99
N VAL A 436 16.07 -12.60 -30.54
CA VAL A 436 15.24 -13.10 -29.42
C VAL A 436 14.13 -14.03 -29.87
N GLN A 437 13.84 -14.09 -31.18
CA GLN A 437 12.74 -14.88 -31.73
C GLN A 437 13.25 -16.21 -32.29
N HIS A 438 12.80 -17.33 -31.71
CA HIS A 438 13.33 -18.66 -32.06
C HIS A 438 12.26 -19.77 -32.08
N GLU A 439 12.33 -20.63 -33.09
CA GLU A 439 11.33 -21.69 -33.35
C GLU A 439 11.25 -22.74 -32.23
N MET A 440 12.36 -22.98 -31.54
CA MET A 440 12.46 -24.01 -30.49
C MET A 440 11.82 -23.62 -29.14
N PHE A 441 11.52 -22.34 -28.88
CA PHE A 441 10.94 -21.95 -27.58
C PHE A 441 9.59 -22.61 -27.31
N ARG A 442 8.66 -22.53 -28.27
CA ARG A 442 7.31 -23.09 -28.12
C ARG A 442 7.30 -24.62 -27.94
N PRO A 443 8.03 -25.43 -28.75
CA PRO A 443 8.13 -26.87 -28.53
C PRO A 443 8.64 -27.24 -27.13
N VAL A 444 9.74 -26.62 -26.68
CA VAL A 444 10.34 -26.93 -25.37
C VAL A 444 9.39 -26.55 -24.22
N VAL A 445 8.74 -25.38 -24.31
CA VAL A 445 7.75 -24.97 -23.32
C VAL A 445 6.55 -25.91 -23.28
N LYS A 446 6.04 -26.36 -24.44
CA LYS A 446 4.92 -27.32 -24.49
C LYS A 446 5.29 -28.64 -23.82
N GLN A 447 6.51 -29.12 -24.00
CA GLN A 447 6.99 -30.34 -23.34
C GLN A 447 6.99 -30.18 -21.82
N ILE A 448 7.56 -29.08 -21.30
CA ILE A 448 7.57 -28.77 -19.86
C ILE A 448 6.14 -28.71 -19.30
N LEU A 449 5.22 -28.03 -20.00
CA LEU A 449 3.83 -27.92 -19.57
C LEU A 449 3.07 -29.25 -19.64
N SER A 450 3.40 -30.13 -20.61
CA SER A 450 2.84 -31.49 -20.69
C SER A 450 3.21 -32.31 -19.47
N ILE A 451 4.49 -32.32 -19.08
CA ILE A 451 4.97 -33.03 -17.88
C ILE A 451 4.27 -32.48 -16.64
N SER A 452 4.16 -31.15 -16.52
CA SER A 452 3.41 -30.53 -15.42
C SER A 452 1.93 -30.96 -15.38
N ALA A 453 1.28 -31.10 -16.53
CA ALA A 453 -0.12 -31.52 -16.61
C ALA A 453 -0.30 -33.00 -16.24
N GLU A 454 0.63 -33.85 -16.67
CA GLU A 454 0.68 -35.25 -16.24
C GLU A 454 0.84 -35.35 -14.72
N LEU A 455 1.76 -34.59 -14.13
CA LEU A 455 1.93 -34.53 -12.68
C LEU A 455 0.66 -34.07 -11.94
N GLN A 456 -0.13 -33.16 -12.53
CA GLN A 456 -1.39 -32.70 -11.94
C GLN A 456 -2.42 -33.83 -11.84
N SER A 457 -2.39 -34.80 -12.77
CA SER A 457 -3.29 -35.95 -12.72
C SER A 457 -3.00 -36.89 -11.54
N PHE A 458 -1.75 -36.96 -11.09
CA PHE A 458 -1.35 -37.76 -9.93
C PHE A 458 -1.59 -37.05 -8.58
N ALA A 459 -1.77 -35.73 -8.58
CA ALA A 459 -2.00 -34.94 -7.37
C ALA A 459 -3.48 -34.85 -6.94
N LEU A 460 -4.41 -35.36 -7.78
CA LEU A 460 -5.86 -35.37 -7.53
C LEU A 460 -6.37 -36.75 -7.03
N VAL A 461 -5.45 -37.66 -6.69
CA VAL A 461 -5.68 -38.92 -5.96
C VAL A 461 -5.16 -38.74 -4.54
#